data_AF-A0A7S2BDP9-F1
#
_entry.id   AF-A0A7S2BDP9-F1
#
_cell.length_a   1.000
_cell.length_b   1.000
_cell.length_c   1.000
_cell.angle_alpha   90.00
_cell.angle_beta   90.00
_cell.angle_gamma   90.00
#
_symmetry.space_group_name_H-M   'P 1'
#
loop_
_entity.id
_entity.type
_entity.pdbx_description
1 polymer ?
#
loop_
_entity_poly.entity_id
_entity_poly.type
_entity_poly.pdbx_seq_one_letter_code
_entity_poly.pdbx_strand_id
1 'polypeptide(L)'
;AAAAVADAGEPKKTKSFRLHLVMMLPFPSSRLGVDESTRDDLHPAIQAAVWCLWRSRIASEAARASKDDQSADDDSDRDDHGMKPRLTLAFEDGARITVSGRRLVRRMAERHQAAPCEFQVIEALAAEPLIAAASVDEALGSEISRYKRARVLWMGLGEHD
;
A
#
# COMPACT_ATOMS: atom_id res chain seq x y z
N ALA A 1 25.90 50.87 10.50
CA ALA A 1 24.95 49.91 11.09
C ALA A 1 23.81 49.70 10.10
N ALA A 2 23.83 48.59 9.36
CA ALA A 2 22.76 48.20 8.44
C ALA A 2 22.25 46.83 8.89
N ALA A 3 21.01 46.79 9.38
CA ALA A 3 20.36 45.58 9.84
C ALA A 3 19.87 44.77 8.63
N ALA A 4 20.46 43.61 8.40
CA ALA A 4 19.95 42.61 7.48
C ALA A 4 18.75 41.92 8.14
N VAL A 5 17.55 42.28 7.70
CA VAL A 5 16.30 41.59 8.07
C VAL A 5 16.26 40.29 7.30
N ALA A 6 16.44 39.17 7.99
CA ALA A 6 16.28 37.83 7.44
C ALA A 6 14.79 37.59 7.13
N ASP A 7 14.48 37.50 5.84
CA ASP A 7 13.18 37.06 5.32
C ASP A 7 13.03 35.56 5.60
N ALA A 8 12.41 35.22 6.74
CA ALA A 8 12.08 33.87 7.12
C ALA A 8 10.91 33.37 6.26
N GLY A 9 11.22 32.88 5.05
CA GLY A 9 10.24 32.33 4.13
C GLY A 9 9.40 31.23 4.79
N GLU A 10 8.08 31.40 4.78
CA GLU A 10 7.14 30.44 5.37
C GLU A 10 7.31 29.03 4.74
N PRO A 11 7.27 27.95 5.53
CA PRO A 11 7.38 26.60 5.01
C PRO A 11 6.18 26.28 4.11
N LYS A 12 6.45 26.11 2.82
CA LYS A 12 5.44 25.69 1.83
C LYS A 12 4.84 24.34 2.23
N LYS A 13 3.58 24.32 2.66
CA LYS A 13 2.81 23.09 2.94
C LYS A 13 2.78 22.20 1.69
N THR A 14 3.58 21.14 1.69
CA THR A 14 3.54 20.12 0.65
C THR A 14 2.30 19.23 0.87
N LYS A 15 1.51 19.03 -0.19
CA LYS A 15 0.29 18.21 -0.13
C LYS A 15 0.69 16.74 -0.01
N SER A 16 0.27 16.07 1.07
CA SER A 16 0.41 14.63 1.22
C SER A 16 -0.50 13.91 0.21
N PHE A 17 0.05 12.97 -0.56
CA PHE A 17 -0.69 12.13 -1.49
C PHE A 17 -0.80 10.70 -0.93
N ARG A 18 -2.00 10.11 -1.00
CA ARG A 18 -2.26 8.73 -0.58
C ARG A 18 -2.62 7.90 -1.81
N LEU A 19 -1.91 6.80 -2.01
CA LEU A 19 -2.28 5.79 -3.00
C LEU A 19 -2.95 4.64 -2.27
N HIS A 20 -4.18 4.33 -2.66
CA HIS A 20 -4.87 3.13 -2.20
C HIS A 20 -5.34 2.36 -3.43
N LEU A 21 -4.79 1.18 -3.62
CA LEU A 21 -5.23 0.22 -4.63
C LEU A 21 -6.25 -0.72 -4.00
N VAL A 22 -7.39 -0.92 -4.66
CA VAL A 22 -8.38 -1.92 -4.29
C VAL A 22 -8.47 -2.91 -5.45
N MET A 23 -8.31 -4.19 -5.18
CA MET A 23 -8.38 -5.26 -6.16
C MET A 23 -9.44 -6.26 -5.75
N MET A 24 -10.27 -6.64 -6.73
CA MET A 24 -11.27 -7.69 -6.59
C MET A 24 -10.67 -9.00 -7.04
N LEU A 25 -10.87 -10.04 -6.24
CA LEU A 25 -10.43 -11.39 -6.53
C LEU A 25 -11.66 -12.28 -6.77
N PRO A 26 -11.75 -12.96 -7.93
CA PRO A 26 -12.92 -13.76 -8.33
C PRO A 26 -12.92 -15.13 -7.64
N PHE A 27 -12.64 -15.15 -6.34
CA PHE A 27 -12.63 -16.36 -5.53
C PHE A 27 -12.83 -16.03 -4.05
N PRO A 28 -13.29 -16.99 -3.23
CA PRO A 28 -13.48 -16.79 -1.80
C PRO A 28 -12.15 -16.64 -1.05
N SER A 29 -12.18 -15.94 0.09
CA SER A 29 -11.00 -15.70 0.92
C SER A 29 -10.32 -16.96 1.44
N SER A 30 -11.05 -18.07 1.54
CA SER A 30 -10.50 -19.39 1.90
C SER A 30 -9.47 -19.92 0.90
N ARG A 31 -9.46 -19.42 -0.34
CA ARG A 31 -8.45 -19.76 -1.36
C ARG A 31 -7.18 -18.93 -1.27
N LEU A 32 -7.12 -17.93 -0.39
CA LEU A 32 -5.89 -17.19 -0.10
C LEU A 32 -4.95 -18.07 0.71
N GLY A 33 -4.07 -18.79 0.02
CA GLY A 33 -3.13 -19.73 0.61
C GLY A 33 -1.97 -20.04 -0.32
N VAL A 34 -1.00 -20.81 0.18
CA VAL A 34 0.25 -21.17 -0.52
C VAL A 34 0.03 -22.37 -1.46
N ASP A 35 -1.22 -22.81 -1.63
CA ASP A 35 -1.56 -23.97 -2.44
C ASP A 35 -1.22 -23.73 -3.92
N GLU A 36 -0.54 -24.69 -4.53
CA GLU A 36 -0.03 -24.55 -5.90
C GLU A 36 -1.16 -24.39 -6.94
N SER A 37 -2.34 -24.94 -6.65
CA SER A 37 -3.53 -24.89 -7.51
C SER A 37 -4.20 -23.52 -7.58
N THR A 38 -3.91 -22.60 -6.65
CA THR A 38 -4.47 -21.24 -6.62
C THR A 38 -3.46 -20.17 -7.04
N ARG A 39 -2.23 -20.59 -7.38
CA ARG A 39 -1.10 -19.70 -7.66
C ARG A 39 -1.38 -18.77 -8.85
N ASP A 40 -1.94 -19.30 -9.93
CA ASP A 40 -2.22 -18.53 -11.14
C ASP A 40 -3.27 -17.44 -10.88
N ASP A 41 -4.31 -17.77 -10.09
CA ASP A 41 -5.36 -16.84 -9.67
C ASP A 41 -4.83 -15.74 -8.74
N LEU A 42 -3.80 -16.04 -7.94
CA LEU A 42 -3.17 -15.11 -7.00
C LEU A 42 -2.09 -14.23 -7.64
N HIS A 43 -1.61 -14.56 -8.84
CA HIS A 43 -0.54 -13.81 -9.50
C HIS A 43 -0.84 -12.30 -9.65
N PRO A 44 -2.07 -11.87 -10.04
CA PRO A 44 -2.41 -10.45 -10.07
C PRO A 44 -2.33 -9.78 -8.69
N ALA A 45 -2.74 -10.45 -7.62
CA ALA A 45 -2.66 -9.94 -6.26
C ALA A 45 -1.21 -9.77 -5.80
N ILE A 46 -0.33 -10.71 -6.18
CA ILE A 46 1.11 -10.64 -5.91
C ILE A 46 1.71 -9.45 -6.65
N GLN A 47 1.42 -9.29 -7.94
CA GLN A 47 1.90 -8.13 -8.71
C GLN A 47 1.43 -6.81 -8.12
N ALA A 48 0.16 -6.72 -7.74
CA ALA A 48 -0.40 -5.55 -7.06
C ALA A 48 0.31 -5.26 -5.73
N ALA A 49 0.59 -6.27 -4.92
CA ALA A 49 1.34 -6.10 -3.68
C ALA A 49 2.76 -5.59 -3.95
N VAL A 50 3.49 -6.19 -4.88
CA VAL A 50 4.86 -5.78 -5.23
C VAL A 50 4.88 -4.35 -5.80
N TRP A 51 4.02 -4.04 -6.77
CA TRP A 51 4.00 -2.72 -7.40
C TRP A 51 3.50 -1.62 -6.46
N CYS A 52 2.38 -1.87 -5.77
CA CYS A 52 1.75 -0.88 -4.90
C CYS A 52 2.56 -0.66 -3.62
N LEU A 53 3.05 -1.72 -2.98
CA LEU A 53 3.59 -1.64 -1.63
C LEU A 53 5.12 -1.64 -1.57
N TRP A 54 5.78 -2.41 -2.44
CA TRP A 54 7.25 -2.54 -2.42
C TRP A 54 7.93 -1.43 -3.21
N ARG A 55 7.54 -1.24 -4.49
CA ARG A 55 8.23 -0.30 -5.39
C ARG A 55 7.92 1.18 -5.08
N SER A 56 6.77 1.48 -4.49
CA SER A 56 6.41 2.84 -4.06
C SER A 56 7.26 3.35 -2.89
N ARG A 57 7.86 2.44 -2.09
CA ARG A 57 8.82 2.79 -1.05
C ARG A 57 10.15 3.25 -1.63
N ILE A 58 10.67 2.57 -2.66
CA ILE A 58 11.94 2.95 -3.32
C ILE A 58 11.84 4.37 -3.88
N ALA A 59 10.71 4.72 -4.51
CA ALA A 59 10.47 6.08 -4.99
C ALA A 59 10.41 7.11 -3.84
N SER A 60 9.82 6.74 -2.71
CA SER A 60 9.70 7.62 -1.53
C SER A 60 11.03 7.77 -0.78
N GLU A 61 11.86 6.74 -0.72
CA GLU A 61 13.20 6.77 -0.14
C GLU A 61 14.20 7.51 -1.03
N ALA A 62 14.14 7.33 -2.36
CA ALA A 62 14.94 8.11 -3.31
C ALA A 62 14.60 9.61 -3.23
N ALA A 63 13.32 9.96 -3.06
CA ALA A 63 12.89 11.34 -2.82
C ALA A 63 13.41 11.91 -1.48
N ARG A 64 13.62 11.07 -0.47
CA ARG A 64 14.22 11.45 0.82
C ARG A 64 15.73 11.64 0.73
N ALA A 65 16.44 10.73 0.04
CA ALA A 65 17.88 10.85 -0.21
C ALA A 65 18.25 12.09 -1.05
N SER A 66 17.32 12.59 -1.88
CA SER A 66 17.50 13.87 -2.58
C SER A 66 17.32 15.12 -1.69
N LYS A 67 16.94 14.95 -0.42
CA LYS A 67 16.78 16.01 0.58
C LYS A 67 17.86 15.97 1.67
N ASP A 68 18.96 15.26 1.45
CA ASP A 68 20.16 15.34 2.27
C ASP A 68 20.86 16.69 2.04
N ASP A 69 20.26 17.74 2.58
CA ASP A 69 20.92 18.98 2.97
C ASP A 69 20.00 19.71 3.97
N GLN A 70 19.78 19.11 5.16
CA GLN A 70 19.65 19.82 6.45
C GLN A 70 19.17 18.92 7.62
N SER A 71 20.01 18.91 8.67
CA SER A 71 19.80 18.58 10.08
C SER A 71 19.38 17.15 10.47
N ALA A 72 20.36 16.41 11.00
CA ALA A 72 20.18 15.40 12.03
C ALA A 72 19.74 16.06 13.35
N ASP A 73 19.12 15.28 14.24
CA ASP A 73 18.61 15.66 15.58
C ASP A 73 17.24 16.34 15.62
N ASP A 74 16.18 15.61 15.29
CA ASP A 74 14.89 15.75 15.99
C ASP A 74 14.00 14.51 15.74
N ASP A 75 13.96 13.59 16.71
CA ASP A 75 13.15 12.36 16.75
C ASP A 75 11.67 12.67 17.09
N SER A 76 11.13 13.71 16.48
CA SER A 76 9.72 14.02 16.54
C SER A 76 9.04 13.45 15.30
N ASP A 77 7.85 12.91 15.51
CA ASP A 77 6.91 12.26 14.59
C ASP A 77 6.48 13.22 13.44
N ARG A 78 7.47 13.76 12.70
CA ARG A 78 7.31 14.75 11.66
C ARG A 78 6.62 14.08 10.50
N ASP A 79 5.39 14.52 10.31
CA ASP A 79 4.47 14.18 9.24
C ASP A 79 5.20 13.83 7.94
N ASP A 80 5.37 12.52 7.81
CA ASP A 80 6.01 11.84 6.71
C ASP A 80 5.34 12.24 5.39
N HIS A 81 5.98 13.17 4.66
CA HIS A 81 5.57 13.63 3.34
C HIS A 81 5.72 12.56 2.24
N GLY A 82 6.04 11.31 2.60
CA GLY A 82 6.06 10.16 1.71
C GLY A 82 4.66 9.74 1.26
N MET A 83 4.60 9.20 0.04
CA MET A 83 3.41 8.50 -0.46
C MET A 83 3.12 7.32 0.48
N LYS A 84 1.89 7.25 1.01
CA LYS A 84 1.47 6.16 1.92
C LYS A 84 0.66 5.13 1.14
N PRO A 85 1.31 4.11 0.52
CA PRO A 85 0.61 3.10 -0.26
C PRO A 85 -0.19 2.17 0.64
N ARG A 86 -1.39 1.82 0.17
CA ARG A 86 -2.27 0.82 0.77
C ARG A 86 -2.83 -0.08 -0.32
N LEU A 87 -3.00 -1.35 -0.02
CA LEU A 87 -3.62 -2.34 -0.88
C LEU A 87 -4.79 -2.97 -0.11
N THR A 88 -5.96 -3.02 -0.73
CA THR A 88 -7.08 -3.83 -0.24
C THR A 88 -7.37 -4.90 -1.27
N LEU A 89 -7.39 -6.16 -0.83
CA LEU A 89 -7.89 -7.29 -1.62
C LEU A 89 -9.28 -7.62 -1.09
N ALA A 90 -10.26 -7.59 -1.97
CA ALA A 90 -11.64 -7.93 -1.68
C ALA A 90 -12.00 -9.22 -2.45
N PHE A 91 -12.58 -10.16 -1.73
CA PHE A 91 -12.89 -11.51 -2.21
C PHE A 91 -14.38 -11.62 -2.56
N GLU A 92 -14.73 -12.65 -3.32
CA GLU A 92 -16.12 -12.90 -3.75
C GLU A 92 -17.09 -13.12 -2.58
N ASP A 93 -16.61 -13.72 -1.49
CA ASP A 93 -17.37 -13.95 -0.25
C ASP A 93 -17.60 -12.66 0.58
N GLY A 94 -17.23 -11.50 0.05
CA GLY A 94 -17.33 -10.20 0.72
C GLY A 94 -16.23 -9.96 1.76
N ALA A 95 -15.38 -10.94 2.04
CA ALA A 95 -14.25 -10.72 2.92
C ALA A 95 -13.22 -9.78 2.27
N ARG A 96 -12.40 -9.15 3.11
CA ARG A 96 -11.30 -8.30 2.64
C ARG A 96 -10.10 -8.32 3.57
N ILE A 97 -8.92 -8.12 2.98
CA ILE A 97 -7.69 -7.79 3.69
C ILE A 97 -7.21 -6.42 3.27
N THR A 98 -6.68 -5.64 4.21
CA THR A 98 -6.10 -4.33 3.93
C THR A 98 -4.70 -4.23 4.50
N VAL A 99 -3.75 -3.97 3.61
CA VAL A 99 -2.32 -4.01 3.91
C VAL A 99 -1.72 -2.64 3.60
N SER A 100 -0.96 -2.09 4.56
CA SER A 100 -0.17 -0.89 4.33
C SER A 100 1.25 -1.27 3.90
N GLY A 101 1.85 -0.47 3.02
CA GLY A 101 3.19 -0.79 2.51
C GLY A 101 4.25 -0.81 3.60
N ARG A 102 4.16 0.10 4.58
CA ARG A 102 5.07 0.11 5.74
C ARG A 102 4.98 -1.19 6.54
N ARG A 103 3.78 -1.73 6.76
CA ARG A 103 3.57 -2.98 7.50
C ARG A 103 4.14 -4.18 6.75
N LEU A 104 3.80 -4.31 5.46
CA LEU A 104 4.25 -5.44 4.65
C LEU A 104 5.78 -5.46 4.53
N VAL A 105 6.39 -4.32 4.15
CA VAL A 105 7.83 -4.22 3.99
C VAL A 105 8.56 -4.44 5.31
N ARG A 106 8.04 -3.91 6.43
CA ARG A 106 8.63 -4.14 7.74
C ARG A 106 8.63 -5.63 8.10
N ARG A 107 7.50 -6.33 7.94
CA ARG A 107 7.41 -7.77 8.20
C ARG A 107 8.39 -8.57 7.34
N MET A 108 8.51 -8.22 6.06
CA MET A 108 9.43 -8.86 5.13
C MET A 108 10.90 -8.61 5.51
N ALA A 109 11.23 -7.36 5.89
CA ALA A 109 12.56 -6.99 6.36
C ALA A 109 12.95 -7.72 7.66
N GLU A 110 12.02 -7.83 8.61
CA GLU A 110 12.20 -8.59 9.86
C GLU A 110 12.46 -10.08 9.62
N ARG A 111 11.98 -10.62 8.47
CA ARG A 111 12.26 -11.99 8.02
C ARG A 111 13.49 -12.11 7.11
N HIS A 112 14.29 -11.04 6.97
CA HIS A 112 15.44 -10.96 6.07
C HIS A 112 15.11 -11.23 4.58
N GLN A 113 13.89 -10.91 4.15
CA GLN A 113 13.41 -11.14 2.78
C GLN A 113 13.57 -9.90 1.92
N ALA A 114 14.80 -9.53 1.55
CA ALA A 114 15.06 -8.32 0.75
C ALA A 114 14.53 -8.40 -0.70
N ALA A 115 14.32 -9.61 -1.20
CA ALA A 115 13.73 -9.91 -2.51
C ALA A 115 12.77 -11.09 -2.34
N PRO A 116 11.52 -10.84 -1.92
CA PRO A 116 10.61 -11.92 -1.57
C PRO A 116 10.20 -12.71 -2.82
N CYS A 117 10.12 -14.03 -2.70
CA CYS A 117 9.49 -14.85 -3.72
C CYS A 117 7.96 -14.77 -3.64
N GLU A 118 7.26 -15.25 -4.67
CA GLU A 118 5.79 -15.23 -4.74
C GLU A 118 5.12 -15.84 -3.50
N PHE A 119 5.60 -17.00 -3.06
CA PHE A 119 5.08 -17.69 -1.88
C PHE A 119 5.21 -16.84 -0.61
N GLN A 120 6.33 -16.13 -0.44
CA GLN A 120 6.54 -15.25 0.71
C GLN A 120 5.57 -14.07 0.70
N VAL A 121 5.27 -13.52 -0.48
CA VAL A 121 4.26 -12.46 -0.64
C VAL A 121 2.88 -12.99 -0.27
N ILE A 122 2.48 -14.15 -0.80
CA ILE A 122 1.20 -14.79 -0.49
C ILE A 122 1.07 -15.06 1.00
N GLU A 123 2.08 -15.66 1.64
CA GLU A 123 2.07 -15.92 3.08
C GLU A 123 1.89 -14.64 3.89
N ALA A 124 2.55 -13.55 3.52
CA ALA A 124 2.42 -12.30 4.23
C ALA A 124 1.06 -11.64 4.02
N LEU A 125 0.40 -11.84 2.87
CA LEU A 125 -0.97 -11.42 2.64
C LEU A 125 -1.96 -12.28 3.42
N ALA A 126 -1.77 -13.60 3.45
CA ALA A 126 -2.61 -14.55 4.19
C ALA A 126 -2.51 -14.36 5.71
N ALA A 127 -1.39 -13.85 6.21
CA ALA A 127 -1.21 -13.51 7.62
C ALA A 127 -1.90 -12.20 8.06
N GLU A 128 -2.54 -11.48 7.14
CA GLU A 128 -3.27 -10.24 7.47
C GLU A 128 -4.67 -10.54 8.01
N PRO A 129 -5.17 -9.71 8.94
CA PRO A 129 -6.48 -9.93 9.51
C PRO A 129 -7.56 -9.80 8.43
N LEU A 130 -8.31 -10.88 8.24
CA LEU A 130 -9.49 -10.92 7.40
C LEU A 130 -10.62 -10.14 8.06
N ILE A 131 -11.24 -9.23 7.32
CA ILE A 131 -12.42 -8.49 7.75
C ILE A 131 -13.60 -8.98 6.92
N ALA A 132 -14.59 -9.58 7.57
CA ALA A 132 -15.84 -9.95 6.91
C ALA A 132 -16.63 -8.68 6.52
N ALA A 133 -17.27 -8.69 5.36
CA ALA A 133 -18.34 -7.76 5.00
C ALA A 133 -19.56 -8.56 4.56
N ALA A 134 -20.77 -7.97 4.62
CA ALA A 134 -21.97 -8.69 4.23
C ALA A 134 -22.09 -8.85 2.70
N SER A 135 -21.39 -8.00 1.93
CA SER A 135 -21.25 -8.13 0.47
C SER A 135 -19.99 -7.43 -0.06
N VAL A 136 -19.62 -7.80 -1.28
CA VAL A 136 -18.57 -7.11 -2.06
C VAL A 136 -18.90 -5.62 -2.24
N ASP A 137 -20.14 -5.29 -2.56
CA ASP A 137 -20.58 -3.90 -2.75
C ASP A 137 -20.46 -3.07 -1.47
N GLU A 138 -20.73 -3.68 -0.31
CA GLU A 138 -20.53 -3.03 0.98
C GLU A 138 -19.03 -2.85 1.28
N ALA A 139 -18.22 -3.87 1.01
CA ALA A 139 -16.77 -3.82 1.18
C ALA A 139 -16.15 -2.70 0.32
N LEU A 140 -16.58 -2.58 -0.93
CA LEU A 140 -16.10 -1.59 -1.90
C LEU A 140 -16.65 -0.20 -1.61
N GLY A 141 -17.96 -0.08 -1.40
CA GLY A 141 -18.64 1.18 -1.13
C GLY A 141 -18.15 1.83 0.15
N SER A 142 -17.89 1.04 1.20
CA SER A 142 -17.30 1.51 2.45
C SER A 142 -15.88 2.06 2.25
N GLU A 143 -15.06 1.41 1.41
CA GLU A 143 -13.69 1.89 1.17
C GLU A 143 -13.63 3.07 0.22
N ILE A 144 -14.38 3.06 -0.89
CA ILE A 144 -14.41 4.20 -1.82
C ILE A 144 -14.94 5.45 -1.12
N SER A 145 -15.98 5.32 -0.29
CA SER A 145 -16.54 6.44 0.49
C SER A 145 -15.54 7.08 1.46
N ARG A 146 -14.54 6.33 1.95
CA ARG A 146 -13.47 6.86 2.82
C ARG A 146 -12.53 7.80 2.07
N TYR A 147 -12.50 7.76 0.74
CA TYR A 147 -11.61 8.60 -0.07
C TYR A 147 -12.40 9.59 -0.93
N LYS A 148 -12.72 10.75 -0.34
CA LYS A 148 -13.38 11.89 -0.99
C LYS A 148 -12.69 12.42 -2.27
N ARG A 149 -11.50 11.92 -2.63
CA ARG A 149 -10.70 12.29 -3.82
C ARG A 149 -9.95 11.10 -4.44
N ALA A 150 -10.44 9.87 -4.29
CA ALA A 150 -9.84 8.75 -5.00
C ALA A 150 -10.15 8.81 -6.50
N ARG A 151 -9.13 8.65 -7.35
CA ARG A 151 -9.36 8.16 -8.71
C ARG A 151 -9.42 6.65 -8.61
N VAL A 152 -10.63 6.10 -8.75
CA VAL A 152 -10.84 4.65 -8.75
C VAL A 152 -10.41 4.12 -10.11
N LEU A 153 -9.38 3.29 -10.14
CA LEU A 153 -8.97 2.54 -11.32
C LEU A 153 -9.55 1.13 -11.18
N TRP A 154 -10.55 0.81 -11.99
CA TRP A 154 -11.12 -0.53 -12.04
C TRP A 154 -10.28 -1.39 -12.98
N MET A 155 -9.69 -2.47 -12.46
CA MET A 155 -9.09 -3.53 -13.26
C MET A 155 -9.87 -4.80 -12.96
N GLY A 156 -10.85 -5.10 -13.80
CA GLY A 156 -11.48 -6.41 -13.82
C GLY A 156 -10.53 -7.40 -14.46
N LEU A 157 -10.25 -8.52 -13.81
CA LEU A 157 -9.68 -9.68 -14.45
C LEU A 157 -10.79 -10.24 -15.35
N GLY A 158 -10.73 -9.91 -16.64
CA GLY A 158 -11.71 -10.39 -17.62
C GLY A 158 -11.63 -11.92 -17.70
N GLU A 159 -12.80 -12.56 -17.73
CA GLU A 159 -12.93 -13.97 -18.07
C GLU A 159 -12.33 -14.18 -19.47
N HIS A 160 -11.23 -14.92 -19.54
CA HIS A 160 -10.78 -15.50 -20.79
C HIS A 160 -11.58 -16.78 -21.00
N ASP A 161 -12.65 -16.68 -21.81
CA ASP A 161 -13.33 -17.81 -22.46
C ASP A 161 -12.36 -18.59 -23.38
#